data_AF-A0A973LWS9-F1
#
_entry.id   AF-A0A973LWS9-F1
#
_cell.length_a   1.000
_cell.length_b   1.000
_cell.length_c   1.000
_cell.angle_alpha   90.00
_cell.angle_beta   90.00
_cell.angle_gamma   90.00
#
_symmetry.space_group_name_H-M   'P 1'
#
loop_
_entity.id
_entity.type
_entity.pdbx_description
1 polymer ?
#
loop_
_entity_poly.entity_id
_entity_poly.type
_entity_poly.pdbx_seq_one_letter_code
_entity_poly.pdbx_strand_id
1 'polypeptide(L)' 'AFAAWGARPAWFGPMGTAPDARGLGLGGVLLRRCLADQRAAGQASAQIGWVGPLRFYSRAVGARAERVFWLYRRDLA' A
#
# COMPACT_ATOMS: atom_id res chain seq x y z
N ALA A 1 -4.04 -13.47 2.44
CA ALA A 1 -3.76 -12.08 2.00
C ALA A 1 -2.51 -12.09 1.13
N PHE A 2 -2.35 -11.15 0.21
CA PHE A 2 -1.19 -11.05 -0.68
C PHE A 2 -0.67 -9.61 -0.76
N ALA A 3 0.60 -9.44 -1.12
CA ALA A 3 1.20 -8.15 -1.46
C ALA A 3 2.28 -8.34 -2.53
N ALA A 4 2.31 -7.46 -3.53
CA ALA A 4 3.42 -7.35 -4.47
C ALA A 4 4.58 -6.59 -3.81
N TRP A 5 5.28 -7.31 -2.94
CA TRP A 5 6.39 -6.82 -2.15
C TRP A 5 7.72 -7.01 -2.88
N GLY A 6 8.62 -6.03 -2.84
CA GLY A 6 9.97 -6.15 -3.38
C GLY A 6 10.08 -6.12 -4.91
N ALA A 7 8.96 -6.09 -5.64
CA ALA A 7 8.95 -6.02 -7.10
C ALA A 7 9.53 -4.71 -7.65
N ARG A 8 9.53 -3.64 -6.84
CA ARG A 8 10.12 -2.33 -7.15
C ARG A 8 10.76 -1.77 -5.87
N PRO A 9 12.05 -1.40 -5.88
CA PRO A 9 12.69 -0.80 -4.71
C PRO A 9 11.91 0.41 -4.20
N ALA A 10 11.80 0.56 -2.88
CA ALA A 10 11.07 1.64 -2.20
C ALA A 10 9.57 1.75 -2.51
N TRP A 11 8.98 0.78 -3.22
CA TRP A 11 7.56 0.77 -3.54
C TRP A 11 6.85 -0.42 -2.91
N PHE A 12 5.65 -0.18 -2.40
CA PHE A 12 4.76 -1.19 -1.85
C PHE A 12 3.43 -1.19 -2.61
N GLY A 13 2.99 -2.37 -3.04
CA GLY A 13 1.68 -2.60 -3.62
C GLY A 13 1.71 -3.11 -5.07
N PRO A 14 0.58 -3.66 -5.56
CA PRO A 14 -0.72 -3.77 -4.89
C PRO A 14 -0.74 -4.80 -3.75
N MET A 15 -1.73 -4.72 -2.87
CA MET A 15 -1.99 -5.72 -1.82
C MET A 15 -3.48 -6.02 -1.71
N GLY A 16 -3.83 -7.18 -1.16
CA GLY A 16 -5.21 -7.59 -0.99
C GLY A 16 -5.42 -8.57 0.15
N THR A 17 -6.62 -8.52 0.74
CA THR A 17 -7.11 -9.51 1.70
C THR A 17 -8.35 -10.18 1.12
N ALA A 18 -8.40 -11.51 1.21
CA ALA A 18 -9.55 -12.30 0.79
C ALA A 18 -10.83 -11.77 1.47
N PRO A 19 -11.99 -11.74 0.78
CA PRO A 19 -13.19 -11.07 1.29
C PRO A 19 -13.64 -11.52 2.68
N ASP A 20 -13.63 -12.83 2.92
CA ASP A 20 -13.93 -13.52 4.18
C ASP A 20 -13.00 -13.14 5.33
N ALA A 21 -11.76 -12.75 5.02
CA ALA A 21 -10.75 -12.41 6.01
C ALA A 21 -10.57 -10.89 6.23
N ARG A 22 -11.40 -10.06 5.58
CA ARG A 22 -11.39 -8.60 5.79
C ARG A 22 -11.93 -8.26 7.19
N GLY A 23 -11.50 -7.13 7.75
CA GLY A 23 -11.88 -6.71 9.10
C GLY A 23 -11.13 -7.42 10.23
N LEU A 24 -10.48 -8.56 9.96
CA LEU A 24 -9.72 -9.34 10.96
C LEU A 24 -8.29 -8.84 11.20
N GLY A 25 -7.91 -7.70 10.59
CA GLY A 25 -6.59 -7.10 10.78
C GLY A 25 -5.44 -7.70 9.94
N LEU A 26 -5.68 -8.77 9.17
CA LEU A 26 -4.63 -9.44 8.37
C LEU A 26 -3.87 -8.50 7.44
N GLY A 27 -4.57 -7.59 6.76
CA GLY A 27 -3.94 -6.62 5.86
C GLY A 27 -2.95 -5.69 6.59
N GLY A 28 -3.27 -5.28 7.83
CA GLY A 28 -2.38 -4.44 8.63
C GLY A 28 -1.11 -5.18 9.06
N VAL A 29 -1.23 -6.46 9.42
CA VAL A 29 -0.09 -7.32 9.74
C VAL A 29 0.81 -7.51 8.52
N LEU A 30 0.23 -7.85 7.37
CA LEU A 30 0.97 -8.04 6.12
C LEU A 30 1.73 -6.77 5.72
N LEU A 31 1.07 -5.61 5.75
CA LEU A 31 1.69 -4.32 5.43
C LEU A 31 2.92 -4.06 6.31
N ARG A 32 2.81 -4.23 7.63
CA ARG A 32 3.91 -3.96 8.56
C ARG A 32 5.08 -4.92 8.37
N ARG A 33 4.82 -6.20 8.09
CA ARG A 33 5.88 -7.18 7.83
C ARG A 33 6.67 -6.79 6.58
N CYS A 34 5.98 -6.48 5.49
CA CYS A 34 6.65 -6.01 4.28
C CYS A 34 7.47 -4.74 4.55
N LEU A 35 6.92 -3.70 5.18
CA LEU A 35 7.69 -2.48 5.46
C LEU A 35 8.89 -2.72 6.40
N ALA A 36 8.76 -3.66 7.35
CA ALA A 36 9.88 -4.08 8.19
C ALA A 36 11.00 -4.72 7.36
N ASP A 37 10.66 -5.52 6.35
CA ASP A 37 11.64 -6.08 5.41
C ASP A 37 12.34 -4.99 4.59
N GLN A 38 11.63 -3.92 4.13
CA GLN A 38 12.28 -2.77 3.45
C GLN A 38 13.28 -2.11 4.38
N ARG A 39 12.86 -1.90 5.63
CA ARG A 39 13.70 -1.28 6.64
C ARG A 39 14.96 -2.12 6.90
N ALA A 40 14.81 -3.44 7.01
CA ALA A 40 15.92 -4.37 7.17
C ALA A 40 16.86 -4.36 5.95
N ALA A 41 16.33 -4.16 4.75
CA ALA A 41 17.09 -3.97 3.52
C ALA A 41 17.73 -2.57 3.38
N GLY A 42 17.72 -1.74 4.44
CA GLY A 42 18.36 -0.43 4.46
C GLY A 42 17.51 0.71 3.90
N GLN A 43 16.24 0.48 3.59
CA GLN A 43 15.36 1.51 3.05
C GLN A 43 14.87 2.42 4.19
N ALA A 44 15.15 3.71 4.07
CA ALA A 44 14.71 4.72 5.04
C ALA A 44 13.24 5.12 4.85
N SER A 45 12.68 4.93 3.65
CA SER A 45 11.32 5.30 3.30
C SER A 45 10.71 4.32 2.30
N ALA A 46 9.38 4.33 2.21
CA ALA A 46 8.61 3.52 1.28
C ALA A 46 7.42 4.32 0.74
N GLN A 47 7.11 4.14 -0.54
CA GLN A 47 5.94 4.71 -1.19
C GLN A 47 4.89 3.63 -1.43
N ILE A 48 3.64 3.95 -1.10
CA ILE A 48 2.48 3.10 -1.42
C ILE A 48 1.86 3.67 -2.71
N GLY A 49 1.99 2.93 -3.81
CA GLY A 49 1.54 3.39 -5.12
C GLY A 49 0.03 3.20 -5.35
N TRP A 50 -0.57 4.09 -6.17
CA TRP A 50 -1.95 3.97 -6.65
C TRP A 50 -2.95 3.60 -5.54
N VAL A 51 -2.90 4.34 -4.44
CA VAL A 51 -3.61 3.94 -3.23
C VAL A 51 -5.11 4.20 -3.35
N GLY A 52 -5.91 3.20 -2.96
CA GLY A 52 -7.35 3.37 -2.78
C GLY A 52 -7.69 3.87 -1.36
N PRO A 53 -7.64 3.00 -0.33
CA PRO A 53 -8.10 3.34 1.02
C PRO A 53 -7.03 4.10 1.83
N LEU A 54 -6.91 5.42 1.63
CA LEU A 54 -5.97 6.28 2.37
C LEU A 54 -6.03 6.10 3.89
N ARG A 55 -7.23 6.03 4.46
CA ARG A 55 -7.46 5.88 5.91
C ARG A 55 -6.84 4.60 6.48
N PHE A 56 -6.84 3.51 5.71
CA PHE A 56 -6.24 2.24 6.15
C PHE A 56 -4.74 2.41 6.38
N TYR A 57 -4.01 2.93 5.39
CA TYR A 57 -2.56 3.09 5.47
C TYR A 57 -2.16 4.14 6.50
N SER A 58 -2.89 5.26 6.57
CA SER A 58 -2.65 6.29 7.59
C SER A 58 -2.78 5.73 9.01
N ARG A 59 -3.82 4.94 9.30
CA ARG A 59 -3.99 4.32 10.63
C ARG A 59 -3.02 3.18 10.89
N ALA A 60 -2.68 2.38 9.89
CA ALA A 60 -1.88 1.17 10.08
C ALA A 60 -0.40 1.45 10.34
N VAL A 61 0.16 2.46 9.67
CA VAL A 61 1.61 2.75 9.63
C VAL A 61 1.97 4.25 9.62
N GLY A 62 1.00 5.14 9.83
CA GLY A 62 1.26 6.59 9.82
C GLY A 62 1.55 7.17 8.44
N ALA A 63 1.19 6.46 7.36
CA ALA A 63 1.39 6.94 6.00
C ALA A 63 0.65 8.27 5.75
N ARG A 64 1.26 9.14 4.95
CA ARG A 64 0.73 10.46 4.58
C ARG A 64 0.58 10.53 3.06
N ALA A 65 -0.42 11.27 2.59
CA ALA A 65 -0.56 11.55 1.17
C ALA A 65 0.59 12.46 0.73
N GLU A 66 1.43 11.97 -0.18
CA GLU A 66 2.57 12.73 -0.72
C GLU A 66 2.21 13.37 -2.07
N ARG A 67 1.56 12.61 -2.96
CA ARG A 67 1.14 13.07 -4.30
C ARG A 67 -0.30 12.67 -4.57
N VAL A 68 -1.03 13.57 -5.24
CA VAL A 68 -2.42 13.36 -5.66
C VAL A 68 -2.48 13.44 -7.18
N PHE A 69 -3.05 12.41 -7.80
CA PHE A 69 -3.22 12.34 -9.25
C PHE A 69 -4.71 12.38 -9.58
N TRP A 70 -5.09 13.26 -10.50
CA TRP A 70 -6.46 13.36 -11.00
C TRP A 70 -6.59 12.58 -12.30
N LEU A 71 -7.50 11.61 -12.32
CA LEU A 71 -7.83 10.85 -13.52
C LEU A 71 -8.83 11.66 -14.35
N TYR A 72 -8.39 12.11 -15.53
CA TYR A 72 -9.26 12.76 -16.51
C TYR A 72 -9.76 11.73 -17.52
N ARG A 73 -11.02 11.85 -17.90
CA ARG A 73 -11.64 11.05 -18.97
C ARG A 73 -12.37 12.00 -19.92
N ARG A 74 -12.24 11.77 -21.22
CA ARG A 74 -12.99 12.47 -22.28
C ARG A 74 -13.60 11.41 -23.19
N ASP A 75 -14.90 11.49 -23.40
CA ASP A 75 -15.55 10.67 -24.43
C ASP A 75 -15.27 11.28 -25.81
N LEU A 76 -14.90 10.43 -26.77
CA LEU A 76 -14.43 10.84 -28.10
C LEU A 76 -15.53 10.76 -29.17
N ALA A 77 -16.80 10.70 -28.75
CA ALA A 77 -17.94 10.61 -29.65
C ALA A 77 -18.10 11.86 -30.54
#